data_AF-A0A4Y7RID2-F1
#
_entry.id   AF-A0A4Y7RID2-F1
#
_cell.length_a   1.000
_cell.length_b   1.000
_cell.length_c   1.000
_cell.angle_alpha   90.00
_cell.angle_beta   90.00
_cell.angle_gamma   90.00
#
_symmetry.space_group_name_H-M   'P 1'
#
loop_
_entity.id
_entity.type
_entity.pdbx_description
1 polymer ?
#
loop_
_entity_poly.entity_id
_entity_poly.type
_entity_poly.pdbx_seq_one_letter_code
_entity_poly.pdbx_strand_id
1 'polypeptide(L)'
;MVYRSVFSGDAALTFLGENIPAIGPKFNNREEAIAVARQYLEGIHQMSGKGRETPVQISLNRQADGRYSLVVMGSRQVIGKLNNLDELLLKRFRKGLKKKLFILTCFVDGADGQECLVLTEGLGAVFYTPNAIKNWRP
;
A
#
# COMPACT_ATOMS: atom_id res chain seq x y z
N MET A 1 -7.91 -20.12 -0.90
CA MET A 1 -9.02 -19.15 -1.11
C MET A 1 -8.52 -18.17 -2.15
N VAL A 2 -9.21 -17.99 -3.28
CA VAL A 2 -8.76 -17.09 -4.36
C VAL A 2 -8.86 -15.66 -3.85
N TYR A 3 -7.71 -15.01 -3.64
CA TYR A 3 -7.67 -13.62 -3.24
C TYR A 3 -8.12 -12.76 -4.42
N ARG A 4 -9.29 -12.13 -4.29
CA ARG A 4 -9.91 -11.36 -5.38
C ARG A 4 -9.17 -10.02 -5.51
N SER A 5 -8.11 -10.02 -6.31
CA SER A 5 -7.37 -8.80 -6.63
C SER A 5 -8.25 -7.83 -7.43
N VAL A 6 -8.09 -6.55 -7.14
CA VAL A 6 -8.81 -5.44 -7.75
C VAL A 6 -7.76 -4.51 -8.34
N PHE A 7 -7.94 -4.15 -9.60
CA PHE A 7 -6.99 -3.34 -10.36
C PHE A 7 -7.67 -2.04 -10.80
N SER A 8 -6.92 -0.94 -10.78
CA SER A 8 -7.39 0.33 -11.33
C SER A 8 -6.23 1.25 -11.67
N GLY A 9 -6.21 1.73 -12.92
CA GLY A 9 -5.12 2.55 -13.43
C GLY A 9 -3.78 1.87 -13.17
N ASP A 10 -2.89 2.56 -12.45
CA ASP A 10 -1.53 2.13 -12.13
C ASP A 10 -1.41 1.46 -10.75
N ALA A 11 -2.53 1.19 -10.08
CA ALA A 11 -2.57 0.63 -8.74
C ALA A 11 -3.40 -0.66 -8.65
N ALA A 12 -3.06 -1.47 -7.67
CA ALA A 12 -3.75 -2.72 -7.38
C ALA A 12 -3.94 -2.89 -5.87
N LEU A 13 -4.98 -3.65 -5.55
CA LEU A 13 -5.38 -4.00 -4.19
C LEU A 13 -5.71 -5.49 -4.15
N THR A 14 -5.09 -6.22 -3.26
CA THR A 14 -5.52 -7.57 -2.89
C THR A 14 -5.73 -7.64 -1.38
N PHE A 15 -6.19 -8.79 -0.90
CA PHE A 15 -6.40 -9.04 0.51
C PHE A 15 -5.61 -10.28 0.90
N LEU A 16 -5.00 -10.30 2.08
CA LEU A 16 -4.24 -11.43 2.61
C LEU A 16 -4.91 -11.99 3.86
N GLY A 17 -4.89 -13.32 3.99
CA GLY A 17 -5.47 -14.05 5.12
C GLY A 17 -6.91 -13.61 5.41
N GLU A 18 -7.18 -13.24 6.65
CA GLU A 18 -8.47 -12.74 7.10
C GLU A 18 -8.73 -11.26 6.71
N ASN A 19 -8.57 -10.90 5.43
CA ASN A 19 -8.85 -9.57 4.87
C ASN A 19 -7.89 -8.43 5.25
N ILE A 20 -6.58 -8.68 5.37
CA ILE A 20 -5.58 -7.61 5.47
C ILE A 20 -5.38 -7.01 4.07
N PRO A 21 -5.72 -5.73 3.82
CA PRO A 21 -5.52 -5.14 2.51
C PRO A 21 -4.03 -4.98 2.17
N ALA A 22 -3.63 -5.44 1.00
CA ALA A 22 -2.32 -5.21 0.41
C ALA A 22 -2.48 -4.36 -0.85
N ILE A 23 -1.94 -3.14 -0.84
CA ILE A 23 -2.11 -2.14 -1.89
C ILE A 23 -0.75 -1.70 -2.43
N GLY A 24 -0.69 -1.35 -3.71
CA GLY A 24 0.58 -1.04 -4.35
C GLY A 24 0.45 -0.54 -5.78
N PRO A 25 1.55 -0.01 -6.35
CA PRO A 25 1.63 0.24 -7.78
C PRO A 25 1.77 -1.07 -8.55
N LYS A 26 1.44 -0.99 -9.84
CA LYS A 26 1.62 -2.07 -10.81
C LYS A 26 2.85 -1.81 -11.66
N PHE A 27 3.56 -2.88 -12.01
CA PHE A 27 4.73 -2.84 -12.88
C PHE A 27 4.65 -3.94 -13.93
N ASN A 28 5.21 -3.66 -15.09
CA ASN A 28 5.37 -4.64 -16.16
C ASN A 28 6.76 -5.31 -16.08
N ASN A 29 7.68 -4.75 -15.28
CA ASN A 29 9.01 -5.27 -15.04
C ASN A 29 9.15 -5.72 -13.58
N ARG A 30 9.60 -6.95 -13.37
CA ARG A 30 9.71 -7.56 -12.04
C ARG A 30 10.85 -6.94 -11.23
N GLU A 31 11.99 -6.69 -11.84
CA GLU A 31 13.16 -6.15 -11.17
C GLU A 31 12.86 -4.75 -10.59
N GLU A 32 12.15 -3.92 -11.35
CA GLU A 32 11.68 -2.60 -10.93
C GLU A 32 10.70 -2.71 -9.75
N ALA A 33 9.72 -3.61 -9.85
CA ALA A 33 8.76 -3.85 -8.78
C ALA A 33 9.45 -4.28 -7.47
N ILE A 34 10.43 -5.18 -7.57
CA ILE A 34 11.23 -5.65 -6.44
C ILE A 34 12.07 -4.50 -5.87
N ALA A 35 12.71 -3.69 -6.72
CA ALA A 35 13.50 -2.55 -6.28
C ALA A 35 12.66 -1.55 -5.49
N VAL A 36 11.47 -1.20 -5.98
CA VAL A 36 10.53 -0.30 -5.30
C VAL A 36 10.01 -0.91 -4.00
N ALA A 37 9.66 -2.20 -3.99
CA ALA A 37 9.22 -2.87 -2.76
C ALA A 37 10.33 -2.89 -1.69
N ARG A 38 11.59 -3.07 -2.09
CA ARG A 38 12.74 -2.98 -1.18
C ARG A 38 12.95 -1.57 -0.63
N GLN A 39 12.75 -0.53 -1.43
CA GLN A 39 12.80 0.86 -0.97
C GLN A 39 11.79 1.13 0.15
N TYR A 40 10.59 0.53 0.09
CA TYR A 40 9.61 0.64 1.18
C TYR A 40 10.14 0.05 2.49
N LEU A 41 10.78 -1.12 2.42
CA LEU A 41 11.37 -1.81 3.58
C LEU A 41 12.57 -1.04 4.15
N GLU A 42 13.45 -0.52 3.28
CA GLU A 42 14.56 0.34 3.68
C GLU A 42 14.07 1.62 4.36
N GLY A 43 13.02 2.23 3.82
CA GLY A 43 12.38 3.41 4.41
C GLY A 43 11.87 3.16 5.84
N ILE A 44 11.36 1.96 6.12
CA ILE A 44 10.99 1.52 7.48
C ILE A 44 12.23 1.28 8.34
N HIS A 45 13.24 0.54 7.85
CA HIS A 45 14.45 0.24 8.63
C HIS A 45 15.17 1.50 9.11
N GLN A 46 15.25 2.53 8.26
CA GLN A 46 15.83 3.83 8.63
C GLN A 46 15.06 4.55 9.75
N MET A 47 13.77 4.25 9.93
CA MET A 47 12.96 4.79 11.01
C MET A 47 13.15 3.99 12.32
N SER A 48 13.23 2.67 12.23
CA SER A 48 13.31 1.78 13.41
C SER A 48 14.64 1.88 14.18
N GLY A 49 15.73 2.30 13.51
CA GLY A 49 17.06 2.40 14.12
C GLY A 49 17.28 3.56 15.13
N LYS A 50 16.29 4.45 15.35
CA LYS A 50 16.46 5.69 16.13
C LYS A 50 15.85 5.69 17.54
N GLY A 51 15.54 4.52 18.10
CA GLY A 51 15.23 4.36 19.53
C GLY A 51 13.93 5.02 20.04
N ARG A 52 13.12 5.61 19.16
CA ARG A 52 11.78 6.13 19.49
C ARG A 52 10.77 5.61 18.47
N GLU A 53 9.63 5.14 18.96
CA GLU A 53 8.45 4.85 18.14
C GLU A 53 8.08 6.09 17.34
N THR A 54 8.51 6.11 16.08
CA THR A 54 8.23 7.22 15.20
C THR A 54 6.92 6.94 14.49
N PRO A 55 5.84 7.68 14.78
CA PRO A 55 4.53 7.38 14.20
C PRO A 55 4.58 7.53 12.67
N VAL A 56 4.05 6.53 11.97
CA VAL A 56 3.81 6.60 10.53
C VAL A 56 2.50 7.34 10.30
N GLN A 57 2.54 8.40 9.49
CA GLN A 57 1.36 9.14 9.08
C GLN A 57 0.87 8.65 7.72
N ILE A 58 -0.45 8.49 7.60
CA ILE A 58 -1.08 8.07 6.35
C ILE A 58 -2.14 9.09 5.96
N SER A 59 -1.93 9.66 4.79
CA SER A 59 -2.79 10.70 4.22
C SER A 59 -3.44 10.21 2.94
N LEU A 60 -4.75 10.41 2.85
CA LEU A 60 -5.53 10.23 1.63
C LEU A 60 -5.98 11.60 1.16
N ASN A 61 -5.50 12.02 0.01
CA ASN A 61 -5.79 13.36 -0.52
C ASN A 61 -6.51 13.23 -1.86
N ARG A 62 -7.60 13.98 -2.03
CA ARG A 62 -8.26 14.12 -3.33
C ARG A 62 -7.40 15.01 -4.24
N GLN A 63 -7.22 14.60 -5.49
CA GLN A 63 -6.45 15.29 -6.53
C GLN A 63 -7.39 16.19 -7.36
N ALA A 64 -6.81 17.11 -8.14
CA ALA A 64 -7.56 18.09 -8.93
C ALA A 64 -8.51 17.45 -9.97
N ASP A 65 -8.17 16.26 -10.46
CA ASP A 65 -8.96 15.47 -11.41
C ASP A 65 -10.05 14.60 -10.74
N GLY A 66 -10.21 14.71 -9.42
CA GLY A 66 -11.17 13.96 -8.65
C GLY A 66 -10.70 12.57 -8.19
N ARG A 67 -9.53 12.09 -8.63
CA ARG A 67 -8.90 10.84 -8.12
C ARG A 67 -8.25 11.09 -6.76
N TYR A 68 -7.69 10.05 -6.16
CA TYR A 68 -7.09 10.11 -4.83
C TYR A 68 -5.62 9.69 -4.87
N SER A 69 -4.84 10.26 -3.94
CA SER A 69 -3.50 9.81 -3.63
C SER A 69 -3.44 9.24 -2.21
N LEU A 70 -2.67 8.18 -2.04
CA LEU A 70 -2.28 7.63 -0.74
C LEU A 70 -0.80 7.97 -0.51
N VAL A 71 -0.50 8.63 0.60
CA VAL A 71 0.87 8.94 1.00
C VAL A 71 1.12 8.33 2.37
N VAL A 72 2.18 7.52 2.46
CA VAL A 72 2.69 6.96 3.71
C VAL A 72 3.99 7.69 4.05
N MET A 73 3.99 8.42 5.16
CA MET A 73 5.12 9.23 5.62
C MET A 73 5.64 8.73 6.95
N GLY A 74 6.97 8.63 7.05
CA GLY A 74 7.68 8.63 8.33
C GLY A 74 7.87 10.06 8.87
N SER A 75 8.65 10.22 9.94
CA SER A 75 8.86 11.54 10.57
C SER A 75 9.43 12.61 9.65
N ARG A 76 10.24 12.22 8.65
CA ARG A 76 10.94 13.16 7.76
C ARG A 76 11.05 12.70 6.31
N GLN A 77 10.42 11.59 5.94
CA GLN A 77 10.52 11.04 4.58
C GLN A 77 9.24 10.35 4.14
N VAL A 78 8.96 10.40 2.84
CA VAL A 78 7.91 9.62 2.20
C VAL A 78 8.43 8.19 2.07
N ILE A 79 7.72 7.23 2.67
CA ILE A 79 8.00 5.81 2.54
C ILE A 79 7.39 5.28 1.24
N GLY A 80 6.18 5.73 0.93
CA GLY A 80 5.51 5.35 -0.30
C GLY A 80 4.39 6.31 -0.69
N LYS A 81 4.16 6.42 -1.99
CA LYS A 81 3.11 7.27 -2.56
C LYS A 81 2.45 6.54 -3.72
N LEU A 82 1.13 6.41 -3.64
CA LEU A 82 0.29 5.97 -4.75
C LEU A 82 -0.53 7.15 -5.23
N ASN A 83 -0.57 7.37 -6.54
CA ASN A 83 -1.38 8.42 -7.16
C ASN A 83 -2.52 7.78 -7.93
N ASN A 84 -3.48 8.62 -8.34
CA ASN A 84 -4.49 8.26 -9.33
C ASN A 84 -5.37 7.08 -8.90
N LEU A 85 -5.55 6.88 -7.60
CA LEU A 85 -6.46 5.88 -7.05
C LEU A 85 -7.90 6.32 -7.33
N ASP A 86 -8.69 5.46 -7.96
CA ASP A 86 -10.11 5.73 -8.12
C ASP A 86 -10.87 5.56 -6.79
N GLU A 87 -12.06 6.15 -6.73
CA GLU A 87 -12.89 6.16 -5.54
C GLU A 87 -13.32 4.74 -5.09
N LEU A 88 -13.53 3.81 -6.02
CA LEU A 88 -14.00 2.46 -5.73
C LEU A 88 -12.87 1.60 -5.13
N LEU A 89 -11.65 1.67 -5.68
CA LEU A 89 -10.47 1.03 -5.09
C LEU A 89 -10.18 1.60 -3.70
N LEU A 90 -10.32 2.92 -3.52
CA LEU A 90 -10.19 3.56 -2.22
C LEU A 90 -11.24 3.07 -1.21
N LYS A 91 -12.52 3.00 -1.61
CA LYS A 91 -13.60 2.48 -0.76
C LYS A 91 -13.32 1.04 -0.31
N ARG A 92 -12.82 0.20 -1.22
CA ARG A 92 -12.42 -1.19 -0.91
C ARG A 92 -11.25 -1.25 0.06
N PHE A 93 -10.20 -0.45 -0.17
CA PHE A 93 -9.06 -0.35 0.73
C PHE A 93 -9.49 0.07 2.15
N ARG A 94 -10.32 1.10 2.26
CA ARG A 94 -10.88 1.58 3.54
C ARG A 94 -11.72 0.51 4.25
N LYS A 95 -12.46 -0.32 3.51
CA LYS A 95 -13.22 -1.44 4.08
C LYS A 95 -12.29 -2.51 4.68
N GLY A 96 -11.14 -2.77 4.06
CA GLY A 96 -10.11 -3.68 4.57
C GLY A 96 -9.42 -3.18 5.85
N LEU A 97 -9.22 -1.86 5.92
CA LEU A 97 -8.52 -1.23 7.03
C LEU A 97 -9.23 -1.30 8.39
N LYS A 98 -10.42 -1.90 8.50
CA LYS A 98 -11.12 -2.15 9.78
C LYS A 98 -10.24 -2.86 10.81
N LYS A 99 -9.30 -3.68 10.37
CA LYS A 99 -8.30 -4.34 11.22
C LYS A 99 -7.11 -3.45 11.62
N LYS A 100 -7.16 -2.16 11.27
CA LYS A 100 -6.12 -1.15 11.53
C LYS A 100 -4.77 -1.52 10.93
N LEU A 101 -4.73 -2.44 9.97
CA LEU A 101 -3.52 -2.97 9.34
C LEU A 101 -3.69 -2.93 7.83
N PHE A 102 -2.61 -2.63 7.12
CA PHE A 102 -2.49 -2.87 5.69
C PHE A 102 -1.04 -3.08 5.30
N ILE A 103 -0.83 -3.49 4.06
CA ILE A 103 0.48 -3.76 3.51
C ILE A 103 0.66 -2.86 2.29
N LEU A 104 1.78 -2.14 2.25
CA LEU A 104 2.27 -1.48 1.05
C LEU A 104 3.22 -2.45 0.33
N THR A 105 2.91 -2.80 -0.90
CA THR A 105 3.70 -3.74 -1.71
C THR A 105 3.67 -3.29 -3.17
N CYS A 106 4.17 -4.10 -4.09
CA CYS A 106 4.05 -3.88 -5.52
C CYS A 106 3.36 -5.07 -6.17
N PHE A 107 2.80 -4.82 -7.35
CA PHE A 107 2.18 -5.83 -8.20
C PHE A 107 2.94 -5.90 -9.52
N VAL A 108 3.15 -7.10 -10.03
CA VAL A 108 3.86 -7.33 -11.28
C VAL A 108 3.03 -8.20 -12.20
N ASP A 109 3.09 -7.92 -13.49
CA ASP A 109 2.52 -8.81 -14.50
C ASP A 109 3.30 -10.14 -14.51
N GLY A 110 2.58 -11.24 -14.25
CA GLY A 110 3.08 -12.61 -14.28
C GLY A 110 2.41 -13.44 -15.37
N ALA A 111 2.80 -14.71 -15.48
CA ALA A 111 2.29 -15.61 -16.52
C ALA A 111 0.76 -15.83 -16.44
N ASP A 112 0.23 -15.89 -15.23
CA ASP A 112 -1.20 -16.15 -14.95
C ASP A 112 -1.97 -14.87 -14.57
N GLY A 113 -1.41 -13.70 -14.87
CA GLY A 113 -1.97 -12.38 -14.54
C GLY A 113 -1.15 -11.64 -13.49
N GLN A 114 -1.77 -10.67 -12.80
CA GLN A 114 -1.04 -9.86 -11.82
C GLN A 114 -0.72 -10.61 -10.53
N GLU A 115 0.57 -10.65 -10.22
CA GLU A 115 1.13 -11.20 -9.00
C GLU A 115 1.39 -10.10 -7.97
N CYS A 116 1.20 -10.42 -6.70
CA CYS A 116 1.45 -9.51 -5.60
C CYS A 116 2.78 -9.88 -4.92
N LEU A 117 3.75 -8.97 -4.86
CA LEU A 117 5.10 -9.31 -4.39
C LEU A 117 5.15 -9.76 -2.93
N VAL A 118 4.22 -9.33 -2.09
CA VAL A 118 4.12 -9.86 -0.72
C VAL A 118 3.70 -11.33 -0.68
N LEU A 119 2.96 -11.82 -1.69
CA LEU A 119 2.57 -13.22 -1.80
C LEU A 119 3.65 -14.08 -2.43
N THR A 120 4.32 -13.57 -3.46
CA THR A 120 5.28 -14.36 -4.25
C THR A 120 6.69 -14.28 -3.71
N GLU A 121 7.13 -13.09 -3.27
CA GLU A 121 8.51 -12.82 -2.84
C GLU A 121 8.60 -12.50 -1.34
N GLY A 122 7.47 -12.43 -0.63
CA GLY A 122 7.43 -11.96 0.76
C GLY A 122 7.75 -10.47 0.91
N LEU A 123 7.73 -9.69 -0.18
CA LEU A 123 8.11 -8.27 -0.18
C LEU A 123 6.90 -7.36 0.04
N GLY A 124 6.74 -6.88 1.27
CA GLY A 124 5.71 -5.90 1.61
C GLY A 124 5.95 -5.24 2.96
N ALA A 125 5.72 -3.93 3.03
CA ALA A 125 5.81 -3.12 4.23
C ALA A 125 4.48 -3.15 4.99
N VAL A 126 4.48 -3.71 6.21
CA VAL A 126 3.28 -3.82 7.05
C VAL A 126 3.12 -2.58 7.92
N PHE A 127 1.95 -1.97 7.91
CA PHE A 127 1.65 -0.77 8.69
C PHE A 127 0.45 -0.97 9.60
N TYR A 128 0.62 -0.61 10.88
CA TYR A 128 -0.46 -0.52 11.86
C TYR A 128 -0.90 0.93 12.05
N THR A 129 -2.18 1.20 11.78
CA THR A 129 -2.79 2.53 11.88
C THR A 129 -4.07 2.49 12.71
N PRO A 130 -3.97 2.55 14.04
CA PRO A 130 -5.12 2.41 14.93
C PRO A 130 -6.15 3.54 14.80
N ASN A 131 -5.74 4.71 14.31
CA ASN A 131 -6.55 5.92 14.25
C ASN A 131 -6.89 6.40 12.81
N ALA A 132 -6.42 5.71 11.77
CA ALA A 132 -6.56 6.17 10.39
C ALA A 132 -8.04 6.35 9.95
N ILE A 133 -8.93 5.44 10.37
CA ILE A 133 -10.33 5.46 9.92
C ILE A 133 -11.10 6.67 10.47
N LYS A 134 -10.77 7.16 11.68
CA LYS A 134 -11.48 8.28 12.32
C LYS A 134 -11.24 9.62 11.62
N ASN A 135 -10.08 9.77 10.97
CA ASN A 135 -9.65 11.02 10.35
C ASN A 135 -9.95 11.10 8.86
N TRP A 136 -10.38 10.00 8.24
CA TRP A 136 -10.74 9.97 6.82
C TRP A 136 -12.22 10.28 6.66
N ARG A 137 -12.62 11.53 6.84
CA ARG A 137 -13.98 11.96 6.45
C ARG A 137 -14.05 12.11 4.91
N PRO A 138 -15.21 11.84 4.29
CA PRO A 138 -15.44 12.16 2.88
C PRO A 138 -15.16 13.62 2.56
#